data_AF-A0A920KPF6-F1
#
_entry.id   AF-A0A920KPF6-F1
#
_cell.length_a   1.000
_cell.length_b   1.000
_cell.length_c   1.000
_cell.angle_alpha   90.00
_cell.angle_beta   90.00
_cell.angle_gamma   90.00
#
_symmetry.space_group_name_H-M   'P 1'
#
loop_
_entity.id
_entity.type
_entity.pdbx_description
1 polymer ?
#
loop_
_entity_poly.entity_id
_entity_poly.type
_entity_poly.pdbx_seq_one_letter_code
_entity_poly.pdbx_strand_id
1 'polypeptide(L)' 'MAIHPWYGALAMGMLYESGEFLDVGSYGNVQRWTKAVQEREAVKRGQRVNRVWGDEAKRLPERHSASDLDC' A
#
# COMPACT_ATOMS: atom_id res chain seq x y z
N MET A 1 8.60 6.34 7.42
CA MET A 1 7.26 6.26 6.79
C MET A 1 6.32 5.41 7.64
N ALA A 2 5.76 5.97 8.72
CA ALA A 2 4.83 5.23 9.59
C ALA A 2 3.34 5.46 9.22
N ILE A 3 3.06 6.60 8.58
CA ILE A 3 1.69 7.09 8.34
C ILE A 3 1.07 6.44 7.09
N HIS A 4 1.86 6.23 6.04
CA HIS A 4 1.37 5.77 4.73
C HIS A 4 0.68 4.40 4.73
N PRO A 5 1.19 3.36 5.44
CA PRO A 5 0.53 2.06 5.48
C PRO A 5 -0.90 2.08 6.05
N TRP A 6 -1.25 3.09 6.84
CA TRP A 6 -2.58 3.25 7.42
C TRP A 6 -3.40 4.27 6.65
N TYR A 7 -2.99 5.55 6.68
CA TYR A 7 -3.77 6.64 6.12
C TYR A 7 -3.72 6.66 4.59
N GLY A 8 -2.59 6.29 3.99
CA GLY A 8 -2.48 6.17 2.54
C GLY A 8 -3.31 4.99 2.02
N ALA A 9 -3.19 3.83 2.67
CA ALA A 9 -4.00 2.66 2.31
C ALA A 9 -5.51 2.92 2.47
N LEU A 10 -5.91 3.61 3.55
CA LEU A 10 -7.29 4.05 3.77
C LEU A 10 -7.77 5.02 2.69
N ALA A 11 -6.97 6.05 2.38
CA ALA A 11 -7.30 7.03 1.35
C ALA A 11 -7.42 6.42 -0.05
N MET A 12 -6.68 5.34 -0.32
CA MET A 12 -6.77 4.55 -1.55
C MET A 12 -7.90 3.51 -1.57
N GLY A 13 -8.72 3.45 -0.51
CA GLY A 13 -9.83 2.50 -0.40
C GLY A 13 -9.38 1.05 -0.20
N MET A 14 -8.13 0.81 0.22
CA MET A 14 -7.58 -0.54 0.40
C MET A 14 -7.92 -1.16 1.76
N LEU A 15 -8.53 -0.39 2.66
CA LEU A 15 -8.85 -0.81 4.02
C LEU A 15 -10.34 -0.64 4.30
N TYR A 16 -10.94 -1.68 4.89
CA TYR A 16 -12.26 -1.68 5.52
C TYR A 16 -13.44 -1.25 4.66
N GLU A 17 -13.26 -1.08 3.34
CA GLU A 17 -14.29 -0.56 2.43
C GLU A 17 -14.91 0.77 2.91
N SER A 18 -14.17 1.56 3.71
CA SER A 18 -14.70 2.74 4.42
C SER A 18 -14.48 4.05 3.68
N GLY A 19 -14.00 4.00 2.44
CA GLY A 19 -13.65 5.19 1.66
C GLY A 19 -14.81 6.15 1.45
N GLU A 20 -16.00 5.63 1.14
CA GLU A 20 -17.22 6.43 0.96
C GLU A 20 -17.70 7.00 2.31
N PHE A 21 -17.75 6.17 3.35
CA PHE A 21 -18.20 6.57 4.68
C PHE A 21 -17.36 7.70 5.29
N LEU A 22 -16.04 7.66 5.07
CA LEU A 22 -15.09 8.67 5.57
C LEU A 22 -14.86 9.83 4.60
N ASP A 23 -15.54 9.82 3.45
CA ASP A 23 -15.37 10.76 2.34
C ASP A 23 -13.89 10.99 1.99
N VAL A 24 -13.13 9.91 1.81
CA VAL A 24 -11.67 10.01 1.62
C VAL A 24 -11.28 10.76 0.34
N GLY A 25 -12.23 10.88 -0.61
CA GLY A 25 -12.06 11.62 -1.85
C GLY A 25 -11.93 13.14 -1.65
N SER A 26 -12.54 13.70 -0.59
CA SER A 26 -12.46 15.15 -0.34
C SER A 26 -11.10 15.60 0.19
N TYR A 27 -10.27 14.68 0.73
CA TYR A 27 -8.93 14.99 1.22
C TYR A 27 -7.90 15.12 0.08
N GLY A 28 -8.03 16.14 -0.77
CA GLY A 28 -7.21 16.31 -1.98
C GLY A 28 -5.69 16.28 -1.75
N ASN A 29 -5.21 16.86 -0.64
CA ASN A 29 -3.79 16.83 -0.29
C ASN A 29 -3.31 15.42 0.12
N VAL A 30 -4.14 14.68 0.84
CA VAL A 30 -3.85 13.29 1.25
C VAL A 30 -3.86 12.37 0.04
N GLN A 31 -4.82 12.54 -0.87
CA GLN A 31 -4.88 11.81 -2.13
C GLN A 31 -3.63 12.02 -2.98
N ARG A 32 -3.24 13.28 -3.20
CA ARG A 32 -2.01 13.64 -3.95
C ARG A 32 -0.76 13.02 -3.32
N TRP A 33 -0.59 13.18 -2.02
CA TRP A 33 0.57 12.64 -1.29
C TRP A 33 0.61 11.11 -1.37
N THR A 34 -0.53 10.45 -1.17
CA THR A 34 -0.62 8.99 -1.18
C THR A 34 -0.23 8.44 -2.55
N LYS A 35 -0.74 9.04 -3.63
CA LYS A 35 -0.36 8.67 -5.01
C LYS A 35 1.16 8.79 -5.22
N ALA A 36 1.75 9.92 -4.83
CA ALA A 36 3.18 10.16 -4.99
C ALA A 36 4.06 9.16 -4.19
N VAL A 37 3.63 8.76 -2.99
CA VAL A 37 4.34 7.75 -2.20
C VAL A 37 4.18 6.36 -2.82
N GLN A 38 3.00 6.03 -3.33
CA GLN A 38 2.68 4.73 -3.90
C GLN A 38 3.40 4.46 -5.23
N GLU A 39 3.80 5.51 -5.95
CA GLU A 39 4.61 5.40 -7.17
C GLU A 39 6.05 4.94 -6.90
N ARG A 40 6.54 5.03 -5.66
CA ARG A 40 7.92 4.66 -5.31
C ARG A 40 8.13 3.15 -5.36
N GLU A 41 9.15 2.71 -6.10
CA GLU A 41 9.50 1.28 -6.22
C GLU A 41 9.76 0.61 -4.87
N ALA A 42 10.42 1.29 -3.94
CA ALA A 42 10.64 0.75 -2.59
C ALA A 42 9.32 0.50 -1.82
N VAL A 43 8.28 1.31 -2.05
CA VAL A 43 6.97 1.14 -1.41
C VAL A 43 6.24 -0.05 -2.02
N LYS A 44 6.22 -0.16 -3.35
CA LYS A 44 5.64 -1.31 -4.06
C LYS A 44 6.28 -2.63 -3.63
N ARG A 45 7.62 -2.67 -3.55
CA ARG A 45 8.37 -3.84 -3.09
C ARG A 45 8.10 -4.16 -1.62
N GLY A 46 8.14 -3.15 -0.75
CA GLY A 46 7.94 -3.34 0.69
C GLY A 46 6.53 -3.83 1.07
N GLN A 47 5.51 -3.48 0.29
CA GLN A 47 4.13 -3.92 0.52
C GLN A 47 3.91 -5.42 0.29
N ARG A 48 4.82 -6.10 -0.43
CA ARG A 48 4.75 -7.55 -0.68
C ARG A 48 5.27 -8.36 0.50
N VAL A 49 6.25 -7.84 1.23
CA VAL A 49 6.95 -8.55 2.31
C VAL A 49 6.01 -8.87 3.47
N ASN A 50 6.06 -10.11 3.95
CA ASN A 50 5.23 -10.69 5.01
C ASN A 50 3.72 -10.65 4.72
N ARG A 51 3.33 -10.46 3.44
CA ARG A 51 1.93 -10.46 3.03
C ARG A 51 1.55 -11.86 2.57
N VAL A 52 0.56 -12.46 3.25
CA VAL A 52 0.05 -13.82 2.99
C VAL A 52 -1.33 -13.87 2.34
N TRP A 53 -1.92 -12.71 2.05
CA TRP A 53 -3.29 -12.55 1.53
C TRP A 53 -3.32 -11.60 0.32
N GLY A 54 -4.44 -11.57 -0.42
CA GLY A 54 -4.62 -10.71 -1.60
C GLY A 54 -4.14 -11.35 -2.91
N ASP A 55 -3.78 -10.57 -3.92
CA ASP A 55 -3.25 -11.10 -5.19
C ASP A 55 -1.91 -11.83 -4.97
N GLU A 56 -1.74 -13.03 -5.54
CA GLU A 56 -0.53 -13.85 -5.37
C GLU A 56 0.73 -13.14 -5.86
N ALA A 57 0.64 -12.38 -6.97
CA ALA A 57 1.74 -11.56 -7.47
C ALA A 57 2.19 -10.48 -6.46
N LYS A 58 1.32 -10.11 -5.51
CA LYS A 58 1.57 -9.10 -4.48
C LYS A 58 1.92 -9.71 -3.12
N ARG A 59 2.05 -11.03 -3.01
CA ARG A 59 2.43 -11.73 -1.78
C ARG A 59 3.92 -12.06 -1.79
N LEU A 60 4.53 -12.00 -0.61
CA LEU A 60 5.84 -12.55 -0.32
C LEU A 60 5.86 -12.89 1.18
N PRO A 61 5.49 -14.12 1.57
CA PRO A 61 5.34 -14.50 2.99
C PRO A 61 6.60 -14.27 3.84
N GLU A 62 7.77 -14.46 3.24
CA GLU A 62 9.06 -14.24 3.89
C GLU A 62 10.05 -13.64 2.89
N ARG A 63 10.99 -12.83 3.37
CA ARG A 63 12.04 -12.22 2.54
C ARG A 63 13.40 -12.42 3.19
N HIS A 64 14.25 -13.19 2.53
CA HIS A 64 15.59 -13.58 2.98
C HIS A 64 16.69 -13.07 2.04
N SER A 65 16.33 -12.69 0.80
CA SER A 65 17.25 -12.14 -0.19
C SER A 65 16.63 -10.95 -0.94
N ALA A 66 17.42 -10.27 -1.78
CA ALA A 66 16.90 -9.23 -2.66
C ALA A 66 16.13 -9.80 -3.86
N SER A 67 16.55 -10.97 -4.34
CA SER A 67 15.96 -11.68 -5.50
C SER A 67 14.58 -12.25 -5.24
N ASP A 68 14.17 -12.39 -3.98
CA ASP A 68 12.82 -12.86 -3.60
C ASP A 68 11.70 -11.93 -4.09
N LEU A 69 12.05 -10.72 -4.54
CA LEU A 69 11.11 -9.70 -5.06
C LEU A 69 11.20 -9.52 -6.58
N ASP A 70 12.06 -10.28 -7.27
CA ASP A 70 12.31 -10.15 -8.72
C ASP A 70 11.42 -11.10 -9.55
N CYS A 71 10.71 -12.02 -8.88
CA CYS A 71 9.70 -12.92 -9.45
C CYS A 71 8.29 -12.33 -9.46
#